data_AF-B1Y651-F1
#
_entry.id   AF-B1Y651-F1
#
_cell.length_a   1.000
_cell.length_b   1.000
_cell.length_c   1.000
_cell.angle_alpha   90.00
_cell.angle_beta   90.00
_cell.angle_gamma   90.00
#
_symmetry.space_group_name_H-M   'P 1'
#
loop_
_entity.id
_entity.type
_entity.pdbx_description
1 polymer ?
#
loop_
_entity_poly.entity_id
_entity_poly.type
_entity_poly.pdbx_seq_one_letter_code
_entity_poly.pdbx_strand_id
1 'polypeptide(L)' 'MKALQSSLARDVLADPRACEQLRHFLSTPAPAAGTRASAPGPVIELRSGGRTQRFKPVVVPKAR' A
#
# COMPACT_ATOMS: atom_id res chain seq x y z
N MET A 1 17.84 -6.32 1.93
CA MET A 1 16.46 -5.95 1.53
C MET A 1 16.21 -4.48 1.88
N LYS A 2 16.34 -3.54 0.93
CA LYS A 2 16.34 -2.08 1.21
C LYS A 2 14.95 -1.45 1.49
N ALA A 3 13.85 -2.17 1.25
CA ALA A 3 12.50 -1.68 1.52
C ALA A 3 12.12 -1.66 3.02
N LEU A 4 12.81 -2.46 3.86
CA LEU A 4 12.57 -2.56 5.31
C LEU A 4 13.23 -1.44 6.14
N GLN A 5 13.80 -0.41 5.49
CA GLN A 5 14.44 0.72 6.19
C GLN A 5 13.48 1.85 6.56
N SER A 6 12.28 1.91 5.95
CA SER A 6 11.27 2.89 6.32
C SER A 6 10.52 2.44 7.59
N SER A 7 10.38 3.33 8.58
CA SER A 7 9.54 3.10 9.75
C SER A 7 8.09 2.82 9.35
N LEU A 8 7.55 3.57 8.40
CA LEU A 8 6.20 3.36 7.86
C LEU A 8 6.04 1.96 7.24
N ALA A 9 7.05 1.49 6.51
CA ALA A 9 7.00 0.15 5.92
C ALA A 9 6.96 -0.94 7.00
N ARG A 10 7.68 -0.75 8.11
CA ARG A 10 7.62 -1.67 9.26
C ARG A 10 6.25 -1.66 9.91
N ASP A 11 5.68 -0.49 10.11
CA ASP A 11 4.36 -0.36 10.74
C ASP A 11 3.25 -0.99 9.89
N VAL A 12 3.28 -0.78 8.57
CA VAL A 12 2.35 -1.41 7.62
C VAL A 12 2.49 -2.94 7.60
N LEU A 13 3.72 -3.46 7.72
CA LEU A 13 3.94 -4.91 7.77
C LEU A 13 3.59 -5.51 9.13
N ALA A 14 3.64 -4.73 10.22
CA ALA A 14 3.30 -5.16 11.56
C ALA A 14 1.78 -5.18 11.82
N ASP A 15 1.00 -4.36 11.11
CA ASP A 15 -0.47 -4.40 11.15
C ASP A 15 -1.00 -5.50 10.20
N PRO A 16 -1.70 -6.54 10.71
CA PRO A 16 -2.19 -7.65 9.89
C PRO A 16 -3.12 -7.21 8.75
N ARG A 17 -3.98 -6.23 9.02
CA ARG A 17 -4.95 -5.72 8.06
C ARG A 17 -4.27 -4.88 6.99
N ALA A 18 -3.36 -4.00 7.40
CA ALA A 18 -2.58 -3.19 6.45
C ALA A 18 -1.71 -4.08 5.55
N CYS A 19 -1.13 -5.14 6.10
CA CYS A 19 -0.33 -6.12 5.37
C CYS A 19 -1.16 -6.89 4.33
N GLU A 20 -2.39 -7.32 4.68
CA GLU A 20 -3.32 -7.92 3.72
C GLU A 20 -3.73 -6.96 2.61
N GLN A 21 -4.03 -5.71 2.93
CA GLN A 21 -4.37 -4.68 1.94
C GLN A 21 -3.21 -4.40 0.98
N LEU A 22 -1.98 -4.34 1.52
CA LEU A 22 -0.78 -4.21 0.70
C LEU A 22 -0.59 -5.42 -0.22
N ARG A 23 -0.79 -6.64 0.30
CA ARG A 23 -0.71 -7.86 -0.51
C ARG A 23 -1.75 -7.84 -1.63
N HIS A 24 -3.00 -7.52 -1.31
CA HIS A 24 -4.07 -7.39 -2.30
C HIS A 24 -3.72 -6.37 -3.39
N PHE A 25 -3.18 -5.21 -2.99
CA PHE A 25 -2.71 -4.19 -3.94
C PHE A 25 -1.64 -4.72 -4.89
N LEU A 26 -0.66 -5.46 -4.37
CA LEU A 26 0.44 -6.01 -5.19
C LEU A 26 0.01 -7.20 -6.05
N SER A 27 -0.95 -8.00 -5.60
CA SER A 27 -1.48 -9.16 -6.32
C SER A 27 -2.52 -8.77 -7.38
N THR A 28 -3.13 -7.59 -7.25
CA THR A 28 -4.08 -7.10 -8.24
C THR A 28 -3.29 -6.53 -9.43
N PRO A 29 -3.42 -7.10 -10.64
CA PRO A 29 -2.79 -6.52 -11.82
C PRO A 29 -3.32 -5.09 -12.00
N ALA A 30 -2.41 -4.11 -12.09
CA ALA A 30 -2.78 -2.74 -12.35
C ALA A 30 -3.65 -2.69 -13.62
N PRO A 31 -4.80 -1.99 -13.62
CA PRO A 31 -5.55 -1.79 -14.85
C PRO A 31 -4.60 -1.12 -15.85
N ALA A 32 -4.51 -1.71 -17.05
CA ALA A 32 -3.70 -1.19 -18.13
C ALA A 32 -3.89 0.33 -18.25
N ALA A 33 -2.79 1.06 -18.42
CA ALA A 33 -2.77 2.51 -18.53
C ALA A 33 -3.80 2.96 -19.59
N GLY A 34 -4.98 3.39 -19.15
CA GLY A 34 -6.12 3.68 -20.03
C GLY A 34 -7.49 3.51 -19.38
N THR A 35 -7.64 2.62 -18.41
CA THR A 35 -8.95 2.44 -17.74
C THR A 35 -9.06 3.43 -16.57
N ARG A 36 -9.77 4.56 -16.78
CA ARG A 36 -10.32 5.40 -15.71
C ARG A 36 -11.34 4.58 -14.93
N ALA A 37 -10.89 3.71 -14.04
CA ALA A 37 -11.75 3.07 -13.07
C ALA A 37 -12.09 4.12 -12.01
N SER A 38 -13.31 4.64 -12.05
CA SER A 38 -13.92 5.55 -11.08
C SER A 38 -14.19 4.89 -9.71
N ALA A 39 -13.50 3.78 -9.40
CA ALA A 39 -13.56 3.13 -8.10
C ALA A 39 -12.58 3.85 -7.15
N PRO A 40 -12.94 4.03 -5.86
CA PRO A 40 -11.97 4.50 -4.88
C PRO A 40 -10.76 3.57 -4.95
N GLY A 41 -9.61 4.14 -5.33
CA GLY A 41 -8.38 3.38 -5.49
C GLY A 41 -8.05 2.63 -4.20
N PRO A 42 -7.24 1.54 -4.27
CA PRO A 42 -6.88 0.75 -3.11
C PRO A 42 -6.35 1.66 -2.00
N VAL A 43 -6.90 1.55 -0.80
CA VAL A 43 -6.45 2.31 0.39
C VAL A 43 -5.86 1.32 1.38
N ILE A 44 -4.69 1.63 1.91
CA ILE A 44 -4.10 0.91 3.04
C ILE A 44 -4.46 1.69 4.30
N GLU A 45 -5.17 1.04 5.21
CA GLU A 45 -5.51 1.56 6.53
C GLU A 45 -4.52 1.00 7.54
N LEU A 46 -3.72 1.87 8.16
CA LEU A 46 -2.82 1.51 9.24
C LEU A 46 -3.42 1.93 10.57
N ARG A 47 -3.47 1.01 11.54
CA ARG A 47 -3.82 1.33 12.92
C ARG A 47 -2.55 1.36 13.76
N SER A 48 -2.16 2.54 14.23
CA SER A 48 -0.99 2.72 15.09
C SER A 48 -1.31 3.67 16.24
N GLY A 49 -1.02 3.25 17.48
CA GLY A 49 -1.19 4.09 18.68
C GLY A 49 -2.60 4.64 18.90
N GLY A 50 -3.64 3.88 18.55
CA GLY A 50 -5.04 4.31 18.66
C GLY A 50 -5.51 5.28 17.57
N ARG A 51 -4.66 5.57 16.57
CA ARG A 51 -5.00 6.37 15.39
C ARG A 51 -5.12 5.49 14.15
N THR A 52 -6.06 5.83 13.28
CA THR A 52 -6.19 5.20 11.96
C THR A 52 -5.66 6.17 10.90
N GLN A 53 -4.65 5.75 10.15
CA GLN A 53 -4.09 6.49 9.03
C GLN A 53 -4.46 5.79 7.72
N ARG A 54 -4.76 6.58 6.68
CA ARG A 54 -5.14 6.07 5.35
C ARG A 54 -4.09 6.49 4.33
N PHE A 55 -3.60 5.52 3.56
CA PHE A 55 -2.60 5.74 2.53
C PHE A 55 -3.11 5.27 1.18
N LYS A 56 -2.77 6.02 0.14
CA LYS A 56 -2.95 5.61 -1.25
C LYS A 56 -1.62 5.02 -1.75
N PRO A 57 -1.52 3.70 -1.98
CA PRO A 57 -0.31 3.09 -2.50
C PRO A 57 -0.12 3.46 -3.98
N VAL A 58 1.12 3.67 -4.37
CA VAL A 58 1.54 3.97 -5.74
C VAL A 58 2.73 3.09 -6.10
N VAL A 59 2.73 2.54 -7.31
CA VAL A 59 3.88 1.79 -7.84
C VAL A 59 4.81 2.79 -8.51
N VAL A 60 6.04 2.90 -7.99
CA VAL A 60 7.09 3.70 -8.59
C VAL A 60 8.16 2.79 -9.21
N PRO A 61 8.63 3.07 -10.43
CA PRO A 61 9.77 2.36 -11.00
C PRO A 61 10.99 2.49 -10.08
N LYS A 62 11.80 1.44 -10.03
CA LYS A 62 13.08 1.49 -9.31
C LYS A 62 13.95 2.61 -9.92
N ALA A 63 14.39 3.55 -9.09
CA ALA A 63 15.38 4.54 -9.49
C ALA A 63 16.69 3.84 -9.91
N ARG A 64 17.29 4.32 -11.01
CA ARG A 64 18.58 3.81 -11.50
C ARG A 64 19.71 4.11 -10.54
#